data_AF-H9FG51-F1
#
_entry.id   AF-H9FG51-F1
#
_cell.length_a   1.000
_cell.length_b   1.000
_cell.length_c   1.000
_cell.angle_alpha   90.00
_cell.angle_beta   90.00
_cell.angle_gamma   90.00
#
_symmetry.space_group_name_H-M   'P 1'
#
loop_
_entity.id
_entity.type
_entity.pdbx_description
1 polymer ?
#
loop_
_entity_poly.entity_id
_entity_poly.type
_entity_poly.pdbx_seq_one_letter_code
_entity_poly.pdbx_strand_id
1 'polypeptide(L)'
;GETPQCPSYAREGPCPPRGTPACPSLLRAEALLESPEMLYVVHPYVQFSLHDVVTFSPAKLTNSQAKVLFILFRVLRAMDACHRQGLACGALSLHHVAVDEKLCSELRLDLSAYERPEEDENEEAPVARDDAGIVSQGEQGGQPGQPTGQEELRGLVLDWVHGRISNFHYLMQLNRLAGRRQ
;
A
#
# COMPACT_ATOMS: atom_id res chain seq x y z
N GLY A 1 -10.39 -65.30 -10.18
CA GLY A 1 -11.24 -64.12 -10.34
C GLY A 1 -10.42 -62.93 -9.90
N GLU A 2 -9.96 -62.17 -10.88
CA GLU A 2 -9.07 -61.01 -10.75
C GLU A 2 -9.75 -59.82 -10.05
N THR A 3 -8.90 -58.90 -9.56
CA THR A 3 -9.17 -57.71 -8.75
C THR A 3 -9.93 -56.60 -9.50
N PRO A 4 -10.29 -55.49 -8.81
CA PRO A 4 -9.40 -54.32 -8.85
C PRO A 4 -9.36 -53.59 -7.49
N GLN A 5 -8.23 -53.48 -6.79
CA GLN A 5 -7.25 -52.39 -6.91
C GLN A 5 -7.81 -51.09 -7.51
N CYS A 6 -8.23 -50.18 -6.62
CA CYS A 6 -8.44 -48.77 -6.95
C CYS A 6 -7.07 -48.11 -7.16
N PRO A 7 -6.83 -47.46 -8.30
CA PRO A 7 -5.53 -46.86 -8.54
C PRO A 7 -5.52 -45.36 -8.22
N SER A 8 -4.45 -44.94 -7.54
CA SER A 8 -4.11 -43.54 -7.27
C SER A 8 -3.55 -42.87 -8.52
N TYR A 9 -4.34 -42.10 -9.25
CA TYR A 9 -3.82 -41.13 -10.23
C TYR A 9 -4.70 -39.88 -10.26
N ALA A 10 -4.53 -38.98 -9.30
CA ALA A 10 -4.85 -37.58 -9.56
C ALA A 10 -3.77 -37.10 -10.54
N ARG A 11 -4.11 -37.06 -11.84
CA ARG A 11 -3.30 -36.43 -12.88
C ARG A 11 -2.88 -35.05 -12.39
N GLU A 12 -1.58 -34.85 -12.18
CA GLU A 12 -0.98 -33.53 -12.28
C GLU A 12 -1.18 -33.05 -13.72
N GLY A 13 -2.32 -32.39 -13.97
CA GLY A 13 -2.49 -31.60 -15.16
C GLY A 13 -1.44 -30.50 -15.14
N PRO A 14 -0.83 -30.14 -16.29
CA PRO A 14 -0.02 -28.94 -16.38
C PRO A 14 -0.86 -27.77 -15.86
N CYS A 15 -0.38 -27.11 -14.81
CA CYS A 15 -0.97 -25.86 -14.35
C CYS A 15 -1.09 -24.92 -15.57
N PRO A 16 -2.23 -24.22 -15.76
CA PRO A 16 -2.33 -23.23 -16.82
C PRO A 16 -1.19 -22.21 -16.64
N PRO A 17 -0.62 -21.67 -17.72
CA PRO A 17 0.45 -20.68 -17.61
C PRO A 17 -0.03 -19.55 -16.70
N ARG A 18 0.58 -19.48 -15.51
CA ARG A 18 0.23 -18.52 -14.46
C ARG A 18 0.42 -17.10 -15.00
N GLY A 19 -0.71 -16.43 -15.22
CA GLY A 19 -0.83 -14.98 -15.14
C GLY A 19 -0.24 -14.17 -16.29
N THR A 20 -0.85 -13.02 -16.50
CA THR A 20 -0.32 -11.86 -17.23
C THR A 20 1.17 -11.67 -16.92
N PRO A 21 2.04 -11.33 -17.89
CA PRO A 21 3.46 -11.14 -17.62
C PRO A 21 3.64 -10.10 -16.51
N ALA A 22 4.20 -10.56 -15.37
CA ALA A 22 4.53 -9.70 -14.26
C ALA A 22 5.45 -8.57 -14.74
N CYS A 23 5.22 -7.34 -14.27
CA CYS A 23 6.09 -6.23 -14.62
C CYS A 23 7.51 -6.53 -14.13
N PRO A 24 8.53 -6.60 -15.01
CA PRO A 24 9.88 -6.97 -14.61
C PRO A 24 10.54 -5.91 -13.72
N SER A 25 9.92 -4.74 -13.57
CA SER A 25 10.38 -3.66 -12.69
C SER A 25 9.78 -3.72 -11.29
N LEU A 26 8.87 -4.66 -11.02
CA LEU A 26 8.33 -4.91 -9.68
C LEU A 26 9.02 -6.13 -9.07
N LEU A 27 9.38 -6.03 -7.80
CA LEU A 27 9.92 -7.16 -7.05
C LEU A 27 8.80 -8.18 -6.85
N ARG A 28 8.99 -9.38 -7.40
CA ARG A 28 7.99 -10.45 -7.33
C ARG A 28 8.02 -11.11 -5.95
N ALA A 29 6.87 -11.24 -5.31
CA ALA A 29 6.71 -12.12 -4.15
C ALA A 29 6.82 -13.59 -4.60
N GLU A 30 7.64 -14.37 -3.92
CA GLU A 30 7.82 -15.81 -4.15
C GLU A 30 6.64 -16.60 -3.57
N ALA A 31 6.17 -16.19 -2.39
CA ALA A 31 5.06 -16.83 -1.71
C ALA A 31 4.30 -15.83 -0.82
N LEU A 32 3.05 -16.18 -0.52
CA LEU A 32 2.24 -15.58 0.52
C LEU A 32 1.98 -16.69 1.54
N LEU A 33 2.31 -16.46 2.81
CA LEU A 33 2.04 -17.38 3.90
C LEU A 33 1.03 -16.72 4.84
N GLU A 34 0.05 -17.49 5.27
CA GLU A 34 -1.00 -17.04 6.17
C GLU A 34 -0.85 -17.74 7.53
N SER A 35 -0.83 -16.95 8.60
CA SER A 35 -1.01 -17.41 9.98
C SER A 35 -2.33 -16.87 10.54
N PRO A 36 -2.78 -17.34 11.71
CA PRO A 36 -4.01 -16.83 12.31
C PRO A 36 -4.00 -15.32 12.60
N GLU A 37 -2.81 -14.73 12.80
CA GLU A 37 -2.64 -13.33 13.18
C GLU A 37 -2.11 -12.45 12.05
N MET A 38 -1.42 -13.02 11.03
CA MET A 38 -0.62 -12.23 10.08
C MET A 38 -0.54 -12.88 8.69
N LEU A 39 -0.36 -12.02 7.68
CA LEU A 39 0.03 -12.41 6.32
C LEU A 39 1.50 -12.08 6.07
N TYR A 40 2.30 -13.10 5.75
CA TYR A 40 3.71 -12.94 5.41
C TYR A 40 3.91 -12.96 3.90
N VAL A 41 4.47 -11.88 3.36
CA VAL A 41 4.87 -11.81 1.95
C VAL A 41 6.34 -12.14 1.81
N VAL A 42 6.63 -13.31 1.25
CA VAL A 42 7.99 -13.82 1.06
C VAL A 42 8.55 -13.28 -0.25
N HIS A 43 9.71 -12.66 -0.19
CA HIS A 43 10.43 -12.08 -1.32
C HIS A 43 11.76 -12.80 -1.53
N PRO A 44 12.32 -12.80 -2.76
CA PRO A 44 13.68 -13.26 -2.96
C PRO A 44 14.64 -12.41 -2.14
N TYR A 45 15.77 -12.99 -1.73
CA TYR A 45 16.80 -12.25 -1.02
C TYR A 45 17.39 -11.15 -1.91
N VAL A 46 17.22 -9.90 -1.49
CA VAL A 46 17.82 -8.73 -2.12
C VAL A 46 19.01 -8.29 -1.28
N GLN A 47 20.20 -8.28 -1.87
CA GLN A 47 21.42 -7.97 -1.15
C GLN A 47 21.57 -6.47 -0.83
N PHE A 48 21.11 -5.59 -1.73
CA PHE A 48 21.29 -4.14 -1.59
C PHE A 48 20.05 -3.37 -2.05
N SER A 49 19.74 -2.30 -1.32
CA SER A 49 18.79 -1.28 -1.73
C SER A 49 19.50 -0.10 -2.41
N LEU A 50 18.74 0.73 -3.11
CA LEU A 50 19.26 1.97 -3.68
C LEU A 50 19.78 2.92 -2.59
N HIS A 51 19.18 2.88 -1.40
CA HIS A 51 19.70 3.58 -0.22
C HIS A 51 21.14 3.14 0.10
N ASP A 52 21.41 1.83 0.11
CA ASP A 52 22.75 1.29 0.40
C ASP A 52 23.76 1.71 -0.67
N VAL A 53 23.35 1.71 -1.94
CA VAL A 53 24.21 2.17 -3.05
C VAL A 53 24.58 3.64 -2.87
N VAL A 54 23.62 4.52 -2.58
CA VAL A 54 23.89 5.95 -2.40
C VAL A 54 24.72 6.22 -1.16
N THR A 55 24.51 5.46 -0.07
CA THR A 55 25.18 5.67 1.22
C THR A 55 26.60 5.13 1.23
N PHE A 56 26.80 3.90 0.75
CA PHE A 56 28.06 3.16 0.92
C PHE A 56 28.86 2.99 -0.38
N SER A 57 28.25 3.26 -1.54
CA SER A 57 28.93 3.09 -2.84
C SER A 57 28.48 4.12 -3.90
N PRO A 58 28.45 5.43 -3.58
CA PRO A 58 27.92 6.45 -4.49
C PRO A 58 28.67 6.50 -5.83
N ALA A 59 29.96 6.12 -5.84
CA ALA A 59 30.78 6.00 -7.05
C ALA A 59 30.17 5.09 -8.13
N LYS A 60 29.31 4.14 -7.75
CA LYS A 60 28.60 3.28 -8.72
C LYS A 60 27.65 4.08 -9.60
N LEU A 61 27.13 5.21 -9.12
CA LEU A 61 26.15 6.06 -9.79
C LEU A 61 26.74 7.37 -10.33
N THR A 62 27.69 8.00 -9.61
CA THR A 62 28.21 9.34 -9.96
C THR A 62 28.92 9.40 -11.30
N ASN A 63 29.50 8.29 -11.75
CA ASN A 63 30.30 8.24 -12.97
C ASN A 63 29.45 8.22 -14.26
N SER A 64 28.12 8.12 -14.14
CA SER A 64 27.24 8.10 -15.31
C SER A 64 25.80 8.49 -14.94
N GLN A 65 25.35 9.63 -15.47
CA GLN A 65 23.94 10.03 -15.35
C GLN A 65 22.99 9.01 -15.99
N ALA A 66 23.44 8.27 -17.02
CA ALA A 66 22.63 7.24 -17.66
C ALA A 66 22.22 6.12 -16.68
N LYS A 67 23.05 5.80 -15.68
CA LYS A 67 22.71 4.83 -14.63
C LYS A 67 21.59 5.32 -13.73
N VAL A 68 21.65 6.57 -13.31
CA VAL A 68 20.59 7.21 -12.52
C VAL A 68 19.28 7.26 -13.32
N LEU A 69 19.35 7.67 -14.58
CA LEU A 69 18.19 7.68 -15.49
C LEU A 69 17.62 6.29 -15.72
N PHE A 70 18.47 5.26 -15.81
CA PHE A 70 18.02 3.88 -15.94
C PHE A 70 17.26 3.42 -14.70
N ILE A 71 17.77 3.69 -13.50
CA ILE A 71 17.09 3.38 -12.23
C ILE A 71 15.73 4.11 -12.17
N LEU A 72 15.72 5.40 -12.49
CA LEU A 72 14.48 6.20 -12.54
C LEU A 72 13.47 5.61 -13.53
N PHE A 73 13.92 5.25 -14.74
CA PHE A 73 13.07 4.62 -15.74
C PHE A 73 12.46 3.32 -15.22
N ARG A 74 13.24 2.48 -14.53
CA ARG A 74 12.75 1.22 -13.95
C ARG A 74 11.69 1.48 -12.87
N VAL A 75 11.92 2.43 -11.97
CA VAL A 75 10.95 2.83 -10.95
C VAL A 75 9.66 3.35 -11.59
N LEU A 76 9.77 4.23 -12.59
CA LEU A 76 8.59 4.76 -13.31
C LEU A 76 7.80 3.67 -14.04
N ARG A 77 8.47 2.66 -14.62
CA ARG A 77 7.76 1.51 -15.22
C ARG A 77 7.05 0.66 -14.18
N ALA A 78 7.65 0.49 -13.00
CA ALA A 78 7.00 -0.21 -11.89
C ALA A 78 5.73 0.54 -11.44
N MET A 79 5.83 1.86 -11.28
CA MET A 79 4.72 2.72 -10.91
C MET A 79 3.60 2.71 -11.95
N ASP A 80 3.94 2.86 -13.22
CA ASP A 80 2.99 2.76 -14.35
C ASP A 80 2.24 1.42 -14.35
N ALA A 81 2.94 0.30 -14.07
CA ALA A 81 2.31 -1.01 -13.94
C ALA A 81 1.34 -1.07 -12.76
N CYS A 82 1.70 -0.53 -11.59
CA CYS A 82 0.79 -0.46 -10.44
C CYS A 82 -0.43 0.41 -10.72
N HIS A 83 -0.21 1.61 -11.26
CA HIS A 83 -1.28 2.58 -11.54
C HIS A 83 -2.26 2.05 -12.59
N ARG A 84 -1.81 1.30 -13.60
CA ARG A 84 -2.70 0.61 -14.56
C ARG A 84 -3.61 -0.43 -13.90
N GLN A 85 -3.21 -0.97 -12.75
CA GLN A 85 -4.01 -1.91 -11.95
C GLN A 85 -4.79 -1.20 -10.83
N GLY A 86 -4.80 0.13 -10.79
CA GLY A 86 -5.47 0.90 -9.74
C GLY A 86 -4.76 0.85 -8.38
N LEU A 87 -3.53 0.36 -8.32
CA LEU A 87 -2.73 0.30 -7.09
C LEU A 87 -1.83 1.52 -6.99
N ALA A 88 -1.94 2.27 -5.90
CA ALA A 88 -0.94 3.27 -5.52
C ALA A 88 0.35 2.60 -5.04
N CYS A 89 1.51 3.16 -5.37
CA CYS A 89 2.79 2.63 -4.88
C CYS A 89 3.11 3.00 -3.42
N GLY A 90 2.24 3.76 -2.75
CA GLY A 90 2.46 4.22 -1.37
C GLY A 90 3.58 5.26 -1.26
N ALA A 91 4.12 5.42 -0.05
CA ALA A 91 5.26 6.29 0.20
C ALA A 91 6.54 5.66 -0.35
N LEU A 92 7.05 6.21 -1.46
CA LEU A 92 8.26 5.72 -2.09
C LEU A 92 9.51 6.17 -1.31
N SER A 93 10.37 5.21 -0.96
CA SER A 93 11.66 5.44 -0.32
C SER A 93 12.76 4.73 -1.10
N LEU A 94 14.01 5.19 -0.97
CA LEU A 94 15.18 4.53 -1.56
C LEU A 94 15.37 3.09 -1.04
N HIS A 95 14.82 2.79 0.13
CA HIS A 95 14.83 1.45 0.75
C HIS A 95 13.92 0.46 0.00
N HIS A 96 12.94 0.96 -0.75
CA HIS A 96 11.99 0.14 -1.51
C HIS A 96 12.52 -0.26 -2.89
N VAL A 97 13.66 0.29 -3.31
CA VAL A 97 14.26 -0.01 -4.61
C VAL A 97 15.38 -1.01 -4.41
N ALA A 98 15.12 -2.28 -4.75
CA ALA A 98 16.13 -3.32 -4.82
C ALA A 98 17.08 -3.07 -5.99
N VAL A 99 18.38 -3.28 -5.80
CA VAL A 99 19.40 -3.06 -6.84
C VAL A 99 20.36 -4.25 -6.87
N ASP A 100 20.55 -4.83 -8.06
CA ASP A 100 21.54 -5.89 -8.30
C ASP A 100 22.91 -5.34 -8.75
N GLU A 101 23.88 -6.24 -8.98
CA GLU A 101 25.21 -5.89 -9.46
C GLU A 101 25.21 -5.18 -10.84
N LYS A 102 24.19 -5.42 -11.66
CA LYS A 102 23.99 -4.84 -13.00
C LYS A 102 23.18 -3.55 -12.96
N LEU A 103 22.80 -3.07 -11.77
CA LEU A 103 21.89 -1.94 -11.54
C LEU A 103 20.46 -2.18 -12.05
N CYS A 104 20.06 -3.43 -12.29
CA CYS A 104 18.66 -3.77 -12.51
C CYS A 104 17.90 -3.44 -11.24
N SER A 105 16.99 -2.47 -11.36
CA SER A 105 16.18 -2.02 -10.24
C SER A 105 14.80 -2.66 -10.28
N GLU A 106 14.36 -3.13 -9.12
CA GLU A 106 13.04 -3.68 -8.87
C GLU A 106 12.41 -2.96 -7.67
N LEU A 107 11.17 -2.51 -7.84
CA LEU A 107 10.42 -1.81 -6.79
C LEU A 107 9.70 -2.83 -5.92
N ARG A 108 9.99 -2.84 -4.62
CA ARG A 108 9.20 -3.52 -3.59
C ARG A 108 8.07 -2.60 -3.15
N LEU A 109 6.83 -3.07 -3.26
CA LEU A 109 5.68 -2.31 -2.80
C LEU A 109 5.56 -2.41 -1.28
N ASP A 110 5.25 -1.29 -0.66
CA ASP A 110 4.83 -1.26 0.73
C ASP A 110 3.32 -1.53 0.79
N LEU A 111 2.96 -2.72 1.26
CA LEU A 111 1.56 -3.15 1.36
C LEU A 111 0.90 -2.68 2.65
N SER A 112 1.66 -2.18 3.63
CA SER A 112 1.10 -1.70 4.91
C SER A 112 0.13 -0.54 4.71
N ALA A 113 0.32 0.27 3.66
CA ALA A 113 -0.59 1.35 3.30
C ALA A 113 -2.02 0.90 2.94
N TYR A 114 -2.20 -0.40 2.65
CA TYR A 114 -3.47 -1.02 2.32
C TYR A 114 -4.11 -1.75 3.49
N GLU A 115 -3.36 -1.92 4.58
CA GLU A 115 -3.92 -2.47 5.82
C GLU A 115 -4.95 -1.47 6.35
N ARG A 116 -6.13 -1.98 6.71
CA ARG A 116 -7.11 -1.14 7.39
C ARG A 116 -6.60 -0.98 8.83
N PRO A 117 -6.59 0.25 9.37
CA PRO A 117 -6.43 0.38 10.80
C PRO A 117 -7.55 -0.45 11.46
N GLU A 118 -7.19 -1.28 12.43
CA GLU A 118 -8.19 -1.89 13.31
C GLU A 118 -8.94 -0.72 13.97
N GLU A 119 -10.20 -0.53 13.59
CA GLU A 119 -11.09 0.38 14.31
C GLU A 119 -11.29 -0.28 15.68
N ASP A 120 -10.72 0.29 16.74
CA ASP A 120 -10.97 -0.18 18.10
C ASP A 120 -12.49 -0.21 18.34
N GLU A 121 -13.12 -1.39 18.30
CA GLU A 121 -14.56 -1.61 18.53
C GLU A 121 -14.99 -1.32 19.99
N ASN A 122 -14.21 -0.54 20.74
CA ASN A 122 -14.39 -0.33 22.17
C ASN A 122 -14.99 1.04 22.53
N GLU A 123 -15.67 1.71 21.61
CA GLU A 123 -16.60 2.79 21.97
C GLU A 123 -18.03 2.23 22.04
N GLU A 124 -18.33 1.56 23.16
CA GLU A 124 -19.71 1.32 23.58
C GLU A 124 -20.44 2.66 23.69
N ALA A 125 -21.30 2.95 22.71
CA ALA A 125 -22.20 4.09 22.76
C ALA A 125 -23.08 4.01 24.02
N PRO A 126 -23.13 5.05 24.88
CA PRO A 126 -24.02 5.03 26.02
C PRO A 126 -25.46 5.15 25.53
N VAL A 127 -26.24 4.09 25.78
CA VAL A 127 -27.67 4.02 25.53
C VAL A 127 -28.37 5.13 26.32
N ALA A 128 -28.82 6.18 25.63
CA ALA A 128 -29.63 7.23 26.21
C ALA A 128 -30.99 6.65 26.61
N ARG A 129 -31.27 6.63 27.92
CA ARG A 129 -32.64 6.52 28.45
C ARG A 129 -33.20 7.93 28.62
N ASP A 130 -34.41 8.13 28.10
CA ASP A 130 -35.26 9.29 28.32
C ASP A 130 -35.40 9.62 29.81
N ASP A 131 -35.14 10.87 30.19
CA ASP A 131 -36.07 11.62 31.06
C ASP A 131 -35.90 13.14 30.87
N ALA A 132 -37.02 13.84 30.90
CA ALA A 132 -37.12 15.26 30.63
C ALA A 132 -36.73 16.12 31.85
N GLY A 133 -35.95 17.18 31.64
CA GLY A 133 -35.61 18.13 32.72
C GLY A 133 -34.81 19.35 32.27
N ILE A 134 -35.51 20.48 32.19
CA ILE A 134 -35.12 21.88 31.93
C ILE A 134 -33.80 22.37 32.61
N VAL A 135 -32.90 22.90 31.77
CA VAL A 135 -32.00 24.10 31.87
C VAL A 135 -31.02 24.23 33.07
N SER A 136 -29.71 24.25 32.78
CA SER A 136 -28.81 25.41 32.97
C SER A 136 -27.37 25.15 32.49
N GLN A 137 -26.76 26.20 31.96
CA GLN A 137 -25.37 26.30 31.50
C GLN A 137 -24.36 25.94 32.61
N GLY A 138 -23.32 25.21 32.23
CA GLY A 138 -22.17 24.93 33.08
C GLY A 138 -21.29 23.85 32.48
N GLU A 139 -20.29 24.29 31.71
CA GLU A 139 -18.97 23.68 31.49
C GLU A 139 -18.84 22.15 31.69
N GLN A 140 -18.67 21.42 30.58
CA GLN A 140 -17.83 20.21 30.48
C GLN A 140 -17.86 19.64 29.05
N GLY A 141 -16.75 19.02 28.63
CA GLY A 141 -16.79 18.04 27.55
C GLY A 141 -15.48 17.92 26.78
N GLY A 142 -14.59 17.03 27.24
CA GLY A 142 -13.42 16.60 26.48
C GLY A 142 -13.85 16.06 25.11
N GLN A 143 -13.17 16.54 24.06
CA GLN A 143 -13.44 16.14 22.69
C GLN A 143 -12.92 14.71 22.42
N PRO A 144 -13.68 13.86 21.71
CA PRO A 144 -13.13 12.67 21.07
C PRO A 144 -12.10 13.10 20.02
N GLY A 145 -11.04 12.29 19.87
CA GLY A 145 -9.85 12.60 19.08
C GLY A 145 -10.20 13.19 17.71
N GLN A 146 -9.82 14.44 17.50
CA GLN A 146 -9.97 15.10 16.21
C GLN A 146 -9.10 14.36 15.19
N PRO A 147 -9.65 13.90 14.05
CA PRO A 147 -8.89 13.16 13.05
C PRO A 147 -7.68 13.97 12.65
N THR A 148 -6.52 13.32 12.57
CA THR A 148 -5.31 14.00 12.14
C THR A 148 -5.53 14.53 10.72
N GLY A 149 -4.95 15.68 10.36
CA GLY A 149 -5.15 16.26 9.02
C GLY A 149 -4.78 15.31 7.87
N GLN A 150 -3.99 14.27 8.16
CA GLN A 150 -3.63 13.20 7.26
C GLN A 150 -4.76 12.18 7.03
N GLU A 151 -5.53 11.84 8.07
CA GLU A 151 -6.71 10.97 7.96
C GLU A 151 -7.83 11.66 7.17
N GLU A 152 -8.07 12.94 7.45
CA GLU A 152 -9.05 13.76 6.72
C GLU A 152 -8.69 13.85 5.22
N LEU A 153 -7.41 14.08 4.90
CA LEU A 153 -6.93 14.07 3.52
C LEU A 153 -7.09 12.70 2.85
N ARG A 154 -6.77 11.61 3.55
CA ARG A 154 -6.90 10.24 3.01
C ARG A 154 -8.34 9.92 2.64
N GLY A 155 -9.29 10.20 3.53
CA GLY A 155 -10.72 10.00 3.25
C GLY A 155 -11.20 10.81 2.04
N LEU A 156 -10.81 12.09 1.99
CA LEU A 156 -11.14 13.00 0.90
C LEU A 156 -10.63 12.50 -0.47
N VAL A 157 -9.39 12.01 -0.54
CA VAL A 157 -8.79 11.46 -1.77
C VAL A 157 -9.55 10.20 -2.22
N LEU A 158 -9.88 9.30 -1.30
CA LEU A 158 -10.65 8.10 -1.61
C LEU A 158 -12.04 8.43 -2.14
N ASP A 159 -12.72 9.41 -1.55
CA ASP A 159 -14.03 9.87 -2.04
C ASP A 159 -13.97 10.42 -3.46
N TRP A 160 -12.90 11.15 -3.79
CA TRP A 160 -12.71 11.71 -5.12
C TRP A 160 -12.39 10.63 -6.16
N VAL A 161 -11.48 9.70 -5.85
CA VAL A 161 -11.11 8.59 -6.76
C VAL A 161 -12.31 7.69 -7.07
N HIS A 162 -13.19 7.46 -6.09
CA HIS A 162 -14.42 6.69 -6.30
C HIS A 162 -15.58 7.51 -6.91
N GLY A 163 -15.39 8.80 -7.21
CA GLY A 163 -16.42 9.66 -7.80
C GLY A 163 -17.56 10.03 -6.85
N ARG A 164 -17.40 9.87 -5.53
CA ARG A 164 -18.39 10.23 -4.51
C ARG A 164 -18.45 11.74 -4.28
N ILE A 165 -17.39 12.46 -4.60
CA ILE A 165 -17.33 13.93 -4.56
C ILE A 165 -16.87 14.51 -5.90
N SER A 166 -17.34 15.72 -6.22
CA SER A 166 -16.94 16.41 -7.45
C SER A 166 -15.53 16.99 -7.35
N ASN A 167 -14.88 17.20 -8.52
CA ASN A 167 -13.57 17.87 -8.59
C ASN A 167 -13.57 19.23 -7.86
N PHE A 168 -14.65 20.00 -7.98
CA PHE A 168 -14.79 21.28 -7.29
C PHE A 168 -14.79 21.10 -5.76
N HIS A 169 -15.57 20.16 -5.25
CA HIS A 169 -15.63 19.88 -3.81
C HIS A 169 -14.29 19.39 -3.26
N TYR A 170 -13.62 18.50 -4.00
CA TYR A 170 -12.28 18.02 -3.67
C TYR A 170 -11.27 19.16 -3.57
N LEU A 171 -11.21 20.05 -4.57
CA LEU A 171 -10.31 21.21 -4.57
C LEU A 171 -10.61 22.20 -3.45
N MET A 172 -11.88 22.42 -3.11
CA MET A 172 -12.24 23.27 -1.98
C MET A 172 -11.72 22.71 -0.66
N GLN A 173 -11.87 21.41 -0.42
CA GLN A 173 -11.39 20.80 0.81
C GLN A 173 -9.86 20.74 0.88
N LEU A 174 -9.17 20.53 -0.24
CA LEU A 174 -7.71 20.67 -0.28
C LEU A 174 -7.24 22.09 0.08
N ASN A 175 -7.91 23.12 -0.44
CA ASN A 175 -7.59 24.51 -0.10
C ASN A 175 -7.81 24.79 1.39
N ARG A 176 -8.90 24.26 1.97
CA ARG A 176 -9.18 24.32 3.41
C ARG A 176 -8.07 23.64 4.22
N LEU A 177 -7.68 22.42 3.86
CA LEU A 177 -6.62 21.66 4.52
C LEU A 177 -5.25 22.34 4.42
N ALA A 178 -4.98 23.04 3.31
CA ALA A 178 -3.79 23.85 3.11
C ALA A 178 -3.84 25.22 3.81
N GLY A 179 -4.89 25.51 4.57
CA GLY A 179 -5.06 26.78 5.30
C GLY A 179 -5.39 27.98 4.41
N ARG A 180 -5.69 27.79 3.12
CA ARG A 180 -6.12 28.84 2.20
C ARG A 180 -7.63 28.99 2.28
N ARG A 181 -8.09 29.76 3.28
CA ARG A 181 -9.50 30.17 3.39
C ARG A 181 -9.80 31.23 2.31
N GLN A 182 -10.93 31.06 1.62
CA GLN A 182 -11.58 32.14 0.86
C GLN A 182 -12.39 33.01 1.81
#